data_AF-A0A3S4KI82-F1
#
_entry.id   AF-A0A3S4KI82-F1
#
_cell.length_a   1.000
_cell.length_b   1.000
_cell.length_c   1.000
_cell.angle_alpha   90.00
_cell.angle_beta   90.00
_cell.angle_gamma   90.00
#
_symmetry.space_group_name_H-M   'P 1'
#
loop_
_entity.id
_entity.type
_entity.pdbx_description
1 polymer ?
#
loop_
_entity_poly.entity_id
_entity_poly.type
_entity_poly.pdbx_seq_one_letter_code
_entity_poly.pdbx_strand_id
1 'polypeptide(L)'
;MQGEFDMSAATYAQQPDLFTAMLKQFRTDLSGFNAQCHGGSAAVIPWICGDTTYYWKNTYGTQYDSVYGAYKNRESDNVFFVPFMTDGNGNNTPTNLPAEDPDIADAGYYGAQSRSNGNWVSSNRPTHFSSWARRALFRIAWQPLF
;
A
#
# COMPACT_ATOMS: atom_id res chain seq x y z
N MET A 1 1.59 -3.38 -2.48
CA MET A 1 1.32 -1.93 -2.42
C MET A 1 2.30 -1.29 -3.38
N GLN A 2 1.81 -0.65 -4.43
CA GLN A 2 2.63 -0.11 -5.51
C GLN A 2 1.84 0.97 -6.27
N GLY A 3 2.54 2.04 -6.67
CA GLY A 3 2.01 3.09 -7.56
C GLY A 3 2.65 4.47 -7.34
N GLU A 4 3.42 4.63 -6.26
CA GLU A 4 4.08 5.87 -5.84
C GLU A 4 4.89 6.53 -6.96
N PHE A 5 5.78 5.77 -7.60
CA PHE A 5 6.64 6.30 -8.65
C PHE A 5 5.93 6.47 -10.00
N ASP A 6 4.92 5.66 -10.31
CA ASP A 6 4.10 5.86 -11.51
C ASP A 6 3.39 7.20 -11.47
N MET A 7 2.88 7.63 -10.30
CA MET A 7 2.27 8.95 -10.14
C MET A 7 3.22 10.11 -10.41
N SER A 8 4.53 9.92 -10.16
CA SER A 8 5.55 10.94 -10.45
C SER A 8 5.97 10.97 -11.93
N ALA A 9 5.62 9.93 -12.70
CA ALA A 9 5.98 9.81 -14.10
C ALA A 9 4.98 10.51 -15.02
N ALA A 10 5.47 11.01 -16.16
CA ALA A 10 4.60 11.57 -17.21
C ALA A 10 3.65 10.53 -17.82
N THR A 11 3.95 9.24 -17.65
CA THR A 11 3.21 8.10 -18.20
C THR A 11 2.26 7.45 -17.20
N TYR A 12 1.94 8.11 -16.06
CA TYR A 12 1.09 7.55 -14.99
C TYR A 12 -0.21 6.92 -15.52
N ALA A 13 -0.81 7.49 -16.57
CA ALA A 13 -2.06 7.01 -17.15
C ALA A 13 -1.95 5.62 -17.81
N GLN A 14 -0.75 5.11 -18.06
CA GLN A 14 -0.53 3.76 -18.59
C GLN A 14 -0.57 2.69 -17.48
N GLN A 15 -0.36 3.09 -16.22
CA GLN A 15 -0.24 2.17 -15.10
C GLN A 15 -1.46 1.24 -14.93
N PRO A 16 -2.73 1.71 -15.06
CA PRO A 16 -3.90 0.83 -14.90
C PRO A 16 -3.95 -0.33 -15.88
N ASP A 17 -3.61 -0.09 -17.15
CA ASP A 17 -3.58 -1.12 -18.19
C ASP A 17 -2.42 -2.10 -17.97
N LEU A 18 -1.25 -1.58 -17.62
CA LEU A 18 -0.08 -2.41 -17.29
C LEU A 18 -0.33 -3.28 -16.06
N PHE A 19 -0.97 -2.75 -15.02
CA PHE A 19 -1.38 -3.51 -13.84
C PHE A 19 -2.36 -4.64 -14.23
N THR A 20 -3.36 -4.34 -15.06
CA THR A 20 -4.34 -5.33 -15.50
C THR A 20 -3.68 -6.45 -16.32
N ALA A 21 -2.74 -6.10 -17.20
CA ALA A 21 -1.96 -7.07 -17.96
C ALA A 21 -1.10 -7.95 -17.02
N MET A 22 -0.42 -7.35 -16.05
CA MET A 22 0.39 -8.07 -15.05
C MET A 22 -0.46 -9.03 -14.22
N LEU A 23 -1.63 -8.58 -13.74
CA LEU A 23 -2.55 -9.42 -12.95
C LEU A 23 -2.99 -10.66 -13.76
N LYS A 24 -3.34 -10.47 -15.03
CA LYS A 24 -3.73 -11.57 -15.92
C LYS A 24 -2.57 -12.54 -16.15
N GLN A 25 -1.37 -12.03 -16.41
CA GLN A 25 -0.19 -12.86 -16.62
C GLN A 25 0.15 -13.66 -15.36
N PHE A 26 0.17 -13.02 -14.19
CA PHE A 26 0.41 -13.68 -12.92
C PHE A 26 -0.53 -14.88 -12.67
N ARG A 27 -1.83 -14.68 -12.90
CA ARG A 27 -2.82 -15.77 -12.76
C ARG A 27 -2.64 -16.88 -13.79
N THR A 28 -2.18 -16.54 -14.99
CA THR A 28 -1.89 -17.50 -16.05
C THR A 28 -0.69 -18.36 -15.67
N ASP A 29 0.39 -17.74 -15.18
CA ASP A 29 1.62 -18.41 -14.76
C ASP A 29 1.39 -19.33 -13.56
N LEU A 30 0.44 -19.00 -12.68
CA LEU A 30 0.07 -19.82 -11.53
C LEU A 30 -0.90 -20.97 -11.84
N SER A 31 -1.44 -21.07 -13.05
CA SER A 31 -2.47 -22.08 -13.38
C SER A 31 -2.00 -23.53 -13.17
N GLY A 32 -0.70 -23.81 -13.28
CA GLY A 32 -0.11 -25.12 -12.96
C GLY A 32 -0.24 -25.51 -11.48
N PHE A 33 -0.51 -24.55 -10.60
CA PHE A 33 -0.66 -24.74 -9.15
C PHE A 33 -2.11 -24.57 -8.67
N ASN A 34 -3.10 -24.71 -9.57
CA ASN A 34 -4.52 -24.52 -9.27
C ASN A 34 -4.98 -25.24 -7.99
N ALA A 35 -4.57 -26.50 -7.78
CA ALA A 35 -4.96 -27.28 -6.60
C ALA A 35 -4.46 -26.70 -5.26
N GLN A 36 -3.45 -25.83 -5.29
CA GLN A 36 -2.90 -25.12 -4.12
C GLN A 36 -3.51 -23.72 -3.95
N CYS A 37 -4.23 -23.22 -4.96
CA CYS A 37 -4.87 -21.92 -4.92
C CYS A 37 -6.17 -21.97 -4.11
N HIS A 38 -6.50 -20.87 -3.44
CA HIS A 38 -7.81 -20.73 -2.80
C HIS A 38 -8.93 -20.94 -3.84
N GLY A 39 -9.93 -21.76 -3.51
CA GLY A 39 -11.00 -22.12 -4.46
C GLY A 39 -10.54 -23.03 -5.61
N GLY A 40 -9.32 -23.58 -5.56
CA GLY A 40 -8.81 -24.51 -6.57
C GLY A 40 -8.49 -23.88 -7.92
N SER A 41 -8.36 -22.54 -8.00
CA SER A 41 -8.17 -21.84 -9.27
C SER A 41 -7.30 -20.59 -9.12
N ALA A 42 -6.23 -20.53 -9.91
CA ALA A 42 -5.37 -19.35 -10.00
C ALA A 42 -6.11 -18.12 -10.55
N ALA A 43 -7.18 -18.33 -11.34
CA ALA A 43 -7.95 -17.24 -11.95
C ALA A 43 -8.67 -16.35 -10.93
N VAL A 44 -8.91 -16.85 -9.72
CA VAL A 44 -9.65 -16.15 -8.66
C VAL A 44 -8.78 -15.82 -7.44
N ILE A 45 -7.45 -15.96 -7.54
CA ILE A 45 -6.56 -15.57 -6.44
C ILE A 45 -6.80 -14.10 -6.10
N PRO A 46 -7.09 -13.76 -4.83
CA PRO A 46 -7.33 -12.39 -4.42
C PRO A 46 -6.04 -11.57 -4.46
N TRP A 47 -6.15 -10.34 -4.97
CA TRP A 47 -5.09 -9.33 -4.90
C TRP A 47 -5.50 -8.25 -3.91
N ILE A 48 -4.72 -8.12 -2.83
CA ILE A 48 -4.96 -7.12 -1.78
C ILE A 48 -4.11 -5.88 -2.09
N CYS A 49 -4.74 -4.87 -2.68
CA CYS A 49 -4.10 -3.63 -3.10
C CYS A 49 -4.23 -2.57 -2.00
N GLY A 50 -3.21 -2.48 -1.14
CA GLY A 50 -3.13 -1.43 -0.12
C GLY A 50 -2.86 -0.04 -0.71
N ASP A 51 -3.45 0.96 -0.06
CA ASP A 51 -3.23 2.39 -0.30
C ASP A 51 -1.79 2.85 0.03
N THR A 52 -1.51 4.12 -0.21
CA THR A 52 -0.25 4.80 0.08
C THR A 52 -0.39 5.88 1.15
N THR A 53 0.73 6.52 1.50
CA THR A 53 0.74 7.61 2.50
C THR A 53 0.01 8.85 1.97
N TYR A 54 -0.50 9.69 2.88
CA TYR A 54 -1.14 10.95 2.51
C TYR A 54 -0.24 11.88 1.67
N TYR A 55 1.10 11.78 1.82
CA TYR A 55 2.05 12.60 1.07
C TYR A 55 1.87 12.45 -0.44
N TRP A 56 1.76 11.21 -0.91
CA TRP A 56 1.68 10.91 -2.34
C TRP A 56 0.38 11.44 -2.94
N LYS A 57 -0.75 11.27 -2.25
CA LYS A 57 -2.03 11.83 -2.71
C LYS A 57 -2.05 13.35 -2.70
N ASN A 58 -1.50 13.98 -1.66
CA ASN A 58 -1.44 15.44 -1.58
C ASN A 58 -0.52 16.05 -2.65
N THR A 59 0.53 15.33 -3.03
CA THR A 59 1.49 15.78 -4.05
C THR A 59 1.00 15.50 -5.48
N TYR A 60 0.32 14.37 -5.70
CA TYR A 60 -0.04 13.87 -7.02
C TYR A 60 -1.54 13.52 -7.12
N GLY A 61 -2.43 14.42 -6.68
CA GLY A 61 -3.86 14.14 -6.55
C GLY A 61 -4.52 13.56 -7.81
N THR A 62 -4.30 14.19 -8.98
CA THR A 62 -4.84 13.71 -10.26
C THR A 62 -4.30 12.33 -10.63
N GLN A 63 -3.00 12.11 -10.45
CA GLN A 63 -2.36 10.85 -10.79
C GLN A 63 -2.74 9.75 -9.81
N TYR A 64 -2.96 10.08 -8.54
CA TYR A 64 -3.48 9.17 -7.52
C TYR A 64 -4.85 8.63 -7.91
N ASP A 65 -5.76 9.50 -8.37
CA ASP A 65 -7.09 9.06 -8.82
C ASP A 65 -7.02 8.13 -10.04
N SER A 66 -5.99 8.26 -10.89
CA SER A 66 -5.75 7.32 -11.99
C SER A 66 -5.13 6.00 -11.52
N VAL A 67 -4.03 6.06 -10.76
CA VAL A 67 -3.24 4.88 -10.36
C VAL A 67 -3.92 4.09 -9.23
N TYR A 68 -4.18 4.74 -8.11
CA TYR A 68 -4.81 4.10 -6.94
C TYR A 68 -6.33 3.97 -7.10
N GLY A 69 -6.96 4.87 -7.87
CA GLY A 69 -8.37 4.71 -8.25
C GLY A 69 -8.61 3.46 -9.10
N ALA A 70 -7.65 3.05 -9.93
CA ALA A 70 -7.74 1.82 -10.73
C ALA A 70 -7.72 0.52 -9.91
N TYR A 71 -7.39 0.57 -8.61
CA TYR A 71 -7.52 -0.59 -7.72
C TYR A 71 -8.90 -0.71 -7.07
N LYS A 72 -9.71 0.35 -7.07
CA LYS A 72 -11.02 0.40 -6.40
C LYS A 72 -12.12 -0.18 -7.29
N ASN A 73 -13.18 -0.70 -6.67
CA ASN A 73 -14.37 -1.24 -7.36
C ASN A 73 -14.04 -2.39 -8.33
N ARG A 74 -13.05 -3.22 -8.00
CA ARG A 74 -12.57 -4.35 -8.81
C ARG A 74 -12.74 -5.69 -8.09
N GLU A 75 -13.69 -5.76 -7.17
CA GLU A 75 -14.00 -6.97 -6.40
C GLU A 75 -14.47 -8.10 -7.33
N SER A 76 -15.12 -7.77 -8.47
CA SER A 76 -15.47 -8.74 -9.51
C SER A 76 -14.24 -9.41 -10.15
N ASP A 77 -13.10 -8.72 -10.15
CA ASP A 77 -11.81 -9.24 -10.62
C ASP A 77 -11.03 -9.92 -9.49
N ASN A 78 -11.61 -10.08 -8.28
CA ASN A 78 -10.92 -10.46 -7.04
C ASN A 78 -9.74 -9.52 -6.70
N VAL A 79 -9.90 -8.22 -6.94
CA VAL A 79 -8.96 -7.18 -6.48
C VAL A 79 -9.64 -6.36 -5.39
N PHE A 80 -9.02 -6.31 -4.22
CA PHE A 80 -9.58 -5.66 -3.03
C PHE A 80 -8.69 -4.49 -2.62
N PHE A 81 -9.24 -3.28 -2.65
CA PHE A 81 -8.54 -2.09 -2.20
C PHE A 81 -8.59 -1.97 -0.68
N VAL A 82 -7.46 -1.71 -0.04
CA VAL A 82 -7.40 -1.51 1.42
C VAL A 82 -6.91 -0.10 1.76
N PRO A 83 -7.79 0.78 2.28
CA PRO A 83 -7.47 2.17 2.56
C PRO A 83 -6.62 2.30 3.84
N PHE A 84 -5.32 2.53 3.68
CA PHE A 84 -4.38 2.72 4.78
C PHE A 84 -3.98 4.18 4.99
N MET A 85 -4.46 5.11 4.16
CA MET A 85 -4.06 6.51 4.24
C MET A 85 -4.51 7.19 5.54
N THR A 86 -5.66 6.77 6.08
CA THR A 86 -6.20 7.26 7.34
C THR A 86 -6.50 6.12 8.30
N ASP A 87 -6.39 6.38 9.60
CA ASP A 87 -6.84 5.47 10.64
C ASP A 87 -8.38 5.43 10.76
N GLY A 88 -8.90 4.59 11.65
CA GLY A 88 -10.34 4.46 11.89
C GLY A 88 -11.02 5.70 12.47
N ASN A 89 -10.25 6.71 12.88
CA ASN A 89 -10.74 8.01 13.36
C ASN A 89 -10.62 9.11 12.30
N GLY A 90 -10.13 8.79 11.10
CA GLY A 90 -9.92 9.73 10.01
C GLY A 90 -8.61 10.53 10.09
N ASN A 91 -7.71 10.22 11.03
CA ASN A 91 -6.39 10.85 11.07
C ASN A 91 -5.48 10.23 10.03
N ASN A 92 -4.54 11.00 9.50
CA ASN A 92 -3.49 10.45 8.64
C ASN A 92 -2.73 9.33 9.35
N THR A 93 -2.55 8.21 8.66
CA THR A 93 -1.73 7.12 9.16
C THR A 93 -0.27 7.59 9.28
N PRO A 94 0.38 7.37 10.44
CA PRO A 94 1.72 7.90 10.69
C PRO A 94 2.77 7.47 9.66
N THR A 95 3.59 8.43 9.24
CA THR A 95 4.71 8.24 8.32
C THR A 95 6.05 8.27 9.05
N ASN A 96 7.15 8.09 8.32
CA ASN A 96 8.50 8.23 8.86
C ASN A 96 8.92 9.68 9.16
N LEU A 97 8.00 10.67 9.12
CA LEU A 97 8.27 11.99 9.69
C LEU A 97 8.57 11.86 11.18
N PRO A 98 9.66 12.47 11.70
CA PRO A 98 10.03 12.37 13.12
C PRO A 98 8.90 12.72 14.10
N ALA A 99 8.05 13.70 13.76
CA ALA A 99 6.93 14.10 14.60
C ALA A 99 5.78 13.07 14.64
N GLU A 100 5.69 12.21 13.62
CA GLU A 100 4.66 11.17 13.50
C GLU A 100 5.16 9.80 13.98
N ASP A 101 6.47 9.61 14.09
CA ASP A 101 7.10 8.39 14.57
C ASP A 101 8.20 8.68 15.61
N PRO A 102 7.81 9.20 16.79
CA PRO A 102 8.74 9.54 17.86
C PRO A 102 9.30 8.29 18.56
N ASP A 103 10.36 8.49 19.32
CA ASP A 103 10.88 7.45 20.22
C ASP A 103 9.94 7.27 21.42
N ILE A 104 9.68 6.01 21.78
CA ILE A 104 8.90 5.59 22.94
C ILE A 104 9.80 4.65 23.76
N ALA A 105 10.70 5.24 24.55
CA ALA A 105 11.74 4.52 25.28
C ALA A 105 11.17 3.46 26.24
N ASP A 106 10.06 3.77 26.92
CA ASP A 106 9.37 2.85 27.83
C ASP A 106 8.85 1.59 27.13
N ALA A 107 8.55 1.68 25.83
CA ALA A 107 8.13 0.57 24.99
C ALA A 107 9.32 -0.11 24.27
N GLY A 108 10.56 0.32 24.55
CA GLY A 108 11.75 -0.12 23.84
C GLY A 108 11.71 0.22 22.33
N TYR A 109 10.93 1.23 21.95
CA TYR A 109 10.73 1.60 20.56
C TYR A 109 11.49 2.88 20.22
N TYR A 110 12.44 2.79 19.31
CA TYR A 110 13.10 3.96 18.71
C TYR A 110 12.60 4.13 17.29
N GLY A 111 11.82 5.18 17.08
CA GLY A 111 11.12 5.46 15.84
C GLY A 111 12.01 6.15 14.80
N ALA A 112 11.37 6.71 13.79
CA ALA A 112 12.03 7.43 12.71
C ALA A 112 12.71 8.74 13.18
N GLN A 113 12.38 9.23 14.38
CA GLN A 113 13.04 10.36 15.05
C GLN A 113 14.53 10.10 15.33
N SER A 114 14.88 8.87 15.74
CA SER A 114 16.27 8.47 16.00
C SER A 114 17.13 8.31 14.73
N ARG A 115 16.55 8.50 13.53
CA ARG A 115 17.26 8.34 12.25
C ARG A 115 17.88 9.65 11.78
N SER A 116 19.01 9.54 11.09
CA SER A 116 19.74 10.67 10.48
C SER A 116 20.03 10.41 9.01
N ASN A 117 20.62 11.38 8.32
CA ASN A 117 21.00 11.24 6.91
C ASN A 117 21.94 10.07 6.63
N GLY A 118 22.72 9.63 7.62
CA GLY A 118 23.60 8.48 7.48
C GLY A 118 22.88 7.13 7.49
N ASN A 119 21.59 7.06 7.84
CA ASN A 119 20.89 5.79 8.04
C ASN A 119 19.38 5.78 7.73
N TRP A 120 18.82 6.84 7.14
CA TRP A 120 17.45 6.85 6.66
C TRP A 120 17.34 6.31 5.23
N VAL A 121 16.14 5.86 4.83
CA VAL A 121 15.87 5.31 3.48
C VAL A 121 15.75 6.42 2.43
N SER A 122 15.10 7.53 2.81
CA SER A 122 14.85 8.67 1.93
C SER A 122 14.87 9.94 2.76
N SER A 123 15.39 11.03 2.19
CA SER A 123 15.34 12.37 2.79
C SER A 123 13.91 12.90 2.89
N ASN A 124 13.05 12.52 1.95
CA ASN A 124 11.64 12.88 1.97
C ASN A 124 10.85 11.91 2.86
N ARG A 125 10.89 12.19 4.15
CA ARG A 125 10.40 11.33 5.23
C ARG A 125 8.94 10.87 5.12
N PRO A 126 7.95 11.69 4.73
CA PRO A 126 6.55 11.27 4.74
C PRO A 126 6.16 10.30 3.62
N THR A 127 7.07 10.00 2.69
CA THR A 127 6.81 9.07 1.55
C THR A 127 6.56 7.63 1.96
N HIS A 128 6.80 7.25 3.23
CA HIS A 128 6.70 5.89 3.72
C HIS A 128 5.98 5.85 5.08
N PHE A 129 5.07 4.88 5.25
CA PHE A 129 4.47 4.58 6.55
C PHE A 129 5.52 4.21 7.60
N SER A 130 5.29 4.64 8.84
CA SER A 130 6.16 4.36 9.98
C SER A 130 6.16 2.90 10.38
N SER A 131 7.17 2.49 11.18
CA SER A 131 7.22 1.13 11.71
C SER A 131 6.09 0.87 12.71
N TRP A 132 5.70 1.88 13.47
CA TRP A 132 4.55 1.82 14.37
C TRP A 132 3.23 1.64 13.60
N ALA A 133 3.01 2.45 12.56
CA ALA A 133 1.84 2.36 11.70
C ALA A 133 1.72 0.96 11.09
N ARG A 134 2.79 0.41 10.50
CA ARG A 134 2.77 -0.93 9.91
C ARG A 134 2.38 -2.02 10.91
N ARG A 135 2.85 -1.93 12.17
CA ARG A 135 2.44 -2.87 13.24
C ARG A 135 0.94 -2.78 13.55
N ALA A 136 0.37 -1.59 13.52
CA ALA A 136 -1.05 -1.36 13.75
C ALA A 136 -1.94 -1.72 12.53
N LEU A 137 -1.47 -1.48 11.31
CA LEU A 137 -2.21 -1.74 10.06
C LEU A 137 -2.53 -3.23 9.87
N PHE A 138 -1.67 -4.14 10.35
CA PHE A 138 -1.98 -5.57 10.41
C PHE A 138 -3.19 -5.90 11.29
N ARG A 139 -3.59 -5.02 12.20
CA ARG A 139 -4.78 -5.21 13.06
C ARG A 139 -6.08 -4.78 12.38
N ILE A 140 -6.01 -3.89 11.38
CA ILE A 140 -7.19 -3.31 10.68
C ILE A 140 -7.62 -4.19 9.49
N ALA A 141 -6.66 -4.75 8.73
CA ALA A 141 -6.96 -5.50 7.51
C ALA A 141 -7.64 -6.88 7.74
N TRP A 142 -7.75 -7.34 8.98
CA TRP A 142 -8.24 -8.69 9.32
C TRP A 142 -9.52 -8.72 10.17
N GLN A 143 -10.08 -7.58 10.57
CA GLN A 143 -11.30 -7.58 11.40
C GLN A 143 -12.60 -7.97 10.68
N PRO A 144 -12.79 -7.82 9.35
CA PRO A 144 -14.01 -8.28 8.70
C PRO A 144 -13.90 -9.67 8.04
N LEU A 145 -12.81 -10.41 8.27
CA LEU A 145 -12.58 -11.72 7.63
C LEU A 145 -12.76 -12.94 8.56
N PHE A 146 -13.37 -12.74 9.74
CA PHE A 146 -13.83 -13.80 10.64
C PHE A 146 -15.20 -13.48 11.25
#